data_AF-A0A660SVF0-F1
#
_entry.id   AF-A0A660SVF0-F1
#
_cell.length_a   1.000
_cell.length_b   1.000
_cell.length_c   1.000
_cell.angle_alpha   90.00
_cell.angle_beta   90.00
_cell.angle_gamma   90.00
#
_symmetry.space_group_name_H-M   'P 1'
#
loop_
_entity.id
_entity.type
_entity.pdbx_description
1 polymer ?
#
loop_
_entity_poly.entity_id
_entity_poly.type
_entity_poly.pdbx_seq_one_letter_code
_entity_poly.pdbx_strand_id
1 'polypeptide(L)'
;AVLTVLKDVNIPRIPTLKGRLNSRKVDITVWDETDLETDFEKIGLGGSPTRVVSTRKPDARDKHTIVLKGSASDSARELMKILKSRLEL
;
A
#
# COMPACT_ATOMS: atom_id res chain seq x y z
N ALA A 1 -6.18 -18.28 -16.45
CA ALA A 1 -5.03 -17.57 -15.87
C ALA A 1 -5.53 -16.60 -14.80
N VAL A 2 -4.71 -16.25 -13.81
CA VAL A 2 -5.02 -15.25 -12.77
C VAL A 2 -4.11 -14.04 -12.98
N LEU A 3 -4.66 -12.83 -12.90
CA LEU A 3 -3.91 -11.57 -13.09
C LEU A 3 -4.02 -10.71 -11.82
N THR A 4 -2.88 -10.23 -11.32
CA THR A 4 -2.81 -9.16 -10.32
C THR A 4 -2.42 -7.86 -11.03
N VAL A 5 -3.15 -6.79 -10.77
CA VAL A 5 -2.90 -5.48 -11.43
C VAL A 5 -2.37 -4.48 -10.41
N LEU A 6 -1.46 -3.62 -10.87
CA LEU A 6 -0.97 -2.48 -10.08
C LEU A 6 -1.92 -1.30 -10.22
N LYS A 7 -1.85 -0.38 -9.25
CA LYS A 7 -2.63 0.87 -9.24
C LYS A 7 -2.45 1.72 -10.51
N ASP A 8 -1.33 1.57 -11.21
CA ASP A 8 -0.98 2.38 -12.38
C ASP A 8 -1.49 1.78 -13.70
N VAL A 9 -2.20 0.65 -13.66
CA VAL A 9 -2.71 -0.02 -14.88
C VAL A 9 -3.71 0.85 -15.65
N ASN A 10 -4.47 1.70 -14.96
CA ASN A 10 -5.38 2.68 -15.56
C ASN A 10 -5.81 3.75 -14.54
N ILE A 11 -6.64 4.70 -15.01
CA ILE A 11 -7.34 5.66 -14.15
C ILE A 11 -8.82 5.22 -14.09
N PRO A 12 -9.34 4.78 -12.93
CA PRO A 12 -10.74 4.39 -12.81
C PRO A 12 -11.69 5.53 -13.17
N ARG A 13 -12.67 5.24 -14.03
CA ARG A 13 -13.68 6.23 -14.47
C ARG A 13 -14.66 6.60 -13.35
N ILE A 14 -15.19 7.81 -13.39
CA ILE A 14 -16.32 8.22 -12.54
C ILE A 14 -17.61 7.55 -13.05
N PRO A 15 -18.45 6.97 -12.16
CA PRO A 15 -19.71 6.37 -12.57
C PRO A 15 -20.72 7.42 -13.05
N THR A 16 -21.55 7.06 -14.03
CA THR A 16 -22.67 7.91 -14.46
C THR A 16 -23.79 7.91 -13.43
N LEU A 17 -24.67 8.92 -13.46
CA LEU A 17 -25.85 8.98 -12.59
C LEU A 17 -26.73 7.72 -12.75
N LYS A 18 -26.99 7.31 -14.00
CA LYS A 18 -27.74 6.08 -14.32
C LYS A 18 -27.07 4.84 -13.71
N GLY A 19 -25.74 4.74 -13.81
CA GLY A 19 -24.98 3.63 -13.22
C GLY A 19 -25.12 3.57 -11.70
N ARG A 20 -25.04 4.72 -11.02
CA ARG A 20 -25.22 4.80 -9.56
C ARG A 20 -26.64 4.47 -9.10
N LEU A 21 -27.66 4.86 -9.87
CA LEU A 21 -29.05 4.54 -9.54
C LEU A 21 -29.32 3.04 -9.73
N ASN A 22 -28.76 2.44 -10.78
CA ASN A 22 -28.88 1.00 -11.02
C ASN A 22 -28.18 0.19 -9.93
N SER A 23 -26.96 0.56 -9.52
CA SER A 23 -26.19 -0.20 -8.52
C SER A 23 -26.89 -0.29 -7.16
N ARG A 24 -27.75 0.67 -6.82
CA ARG A 24 -28.54 0.66 -5.57
C ARG A 24 -29.70 -0.33 -5.57
N LYS A 25 -30.14 -0.77 -6.75
CA LYS A 25 -31.27 -1.67 -6.94
C LYS A 25 -30.84 -3.11 -7.17
N VAL A 26 -29.54 -3.35 -7.31
CA VAL A 26 -29.01 -4.70 -7.51
C VAL A 26 -29.05 -5.42 -6.17
N ASP A 27 -29.66 -6.58 -6.15
CA ASP A 27 -29.59 -7.49 -5.02
C ASP A 27 -28.18 -8.09 -4.97
N ILE A 28 -27.49 -7.86 -3.85
CA ILE A 28 -26.16 -8.42 -3.61
C ILE A 28 -26.37 -9.73 -2.87
N THR A 29 -26.07 -10.86 -3.53
CA THR A 29 -26.04 -12.16 -2.88
C THR A 29 -24.98 -12.14 -1.78
N VAL A 30 -25.39 -12.43 -0.56
CA VAL A 30 -24.50 -12.59 0.59
C VAL A 30 -24.31 -14.07 0.79
N TRP A 31 -23.06 -14.52 0.75
CA TRP A 31 -22.68 -15.90 1.07
C TRP A 31 -22.02 -15.96 2.43
N ASP A 32 -22.32 -17.00 3.18
CA ASP A 32 -21.58 -17.41 4.36
C ASP A 32 -20.75 -18.68 4.10
N GLU A 33 -20.08 -19.18 5.14
CA GLU A 33 -19.25 -20.37 5.04
C GLU A 33 -20.04 -21.66 4.74
N THR A 34 -21.34 -21.68 5.07
CA THR A 34 -22.23 -22.82 4.81
C THR A 34 -22.67 -22.85 3.35
N ASP A 35 -22.83 -21.68 2.71
CA ASP A 35 -23.12 -21.56 1.28
C ASP A 35 -21.96 -22.04 0.38
N LEU A 36 -20.73 -22.02 0.89
CA LEU A 36 -19.50 -22.25 0.14
C LEU A 36 -18.81 -23.60 0.42
N GLU A 37 -19.42 -24.46 1.24
CA GLU A 37 -18.87 -25.78 1.66
C GLU A 37 -17.40 -25.68 2.13
N THR A 38 -17.09 -24.63 2.90
CA THR A 38 -15.70 -24.32 3.26
C THR A 38 -15.25 -25.08 4.51
N ASP A 39 -13.99 -25.51 4.55
CA ASP A 39 -13.39 -26.10 5.75
C ASP A 39 -13.18 -25.02 6.82
N PHE A 40 -13.90 -25.14 7.95
CA PHE A 40 -13.85 -24.20 9.07
C PHE A 40 -12.45 -24.02 9.66
N GLU A 41 -11.59 -25.05 9.59
CA GLU A 41 -10.21 -24.98 10.07
C GLU A 41 -9.27 -24.26 9.09
N LYS A 42 -9.74 -23.96 7.87
CA LYS A 42 -8.95 -23.27 6.82
C LYS A 42 -9.40 -21.83 6.55
N ILE A 43 -10.32 -21.30 7.35
CA ILE A 43 -10.81 -19.92 7.23
C ILE A 43 -10.55 -19.09 8.48
N GLY A 44 -10.67 -17.77 8.34
CA GLY A 44 -10.51 -16.82 9.43
C GLY A 44 -9.12 -16.86 10.08
N LEU A 45 -9.07 -16.53 11.37
CA LEU A 45 -7.83 -16.56 12.13
C LEU A 45 -7.33 -18.01 12.29
N GLY A 46 -8.22 -18.99 12.50
CA GLY A 46 -7.89 -20.42 12.66
C GLY A 46 -7.07 -20.95 11.50
N GLY A 47 -7.53 -20.71 10.26
CA GLY A 47 -6.86 -21.16 9.04
C GLY A 47 -5.66 -20.33 8.59
N SER A 48 -5.35 -19.20 9.25
CA SER A 48 -4.19 -18.38 8.87
C SER A 48 -2.88 -19.05 9.32
N PRO A 49 -1.92 -19.28 8.39
CA PRO A 49 -0.60 -19.81 8.74
C PRO A 49 0.30 -18.78 9.43
N THR A 50 -0.10 -17.50 9.42
CA THR A 50 0.65 -16.41 10.07
C THR A 50 -0.15 -15.78 11.19
N ARG A 51 0.54 -15.26 12.21
CA ARG A 51 -0.07 -14.58 13.36
C ARG A 51 0.60 -13.24 13.60
N VAL A 52 -0.22 -12.19 13.72
CA VAL A 52 0.26 -10.87 14.13
C VAL A 52 0.53 -10.92 15.62
N VAL A 53 1.81 -10.96 16.01
CA VAL A 53 2.23 -11.01 17.43
C VAL A 53 2.25 -9.62 18.05
N SER A 54 2.69 -8.60 17.29
CA SER A 54 2.66 -7.21 17.73
C SER A 54 2.68 -6.26 16.55
N THR A 55 2.13 -5.06 16.74
CA THR A 55 2.22 -3.96 15.79
C THR A 55 2.88 -2.79 16.49
N ARG A 56 3.99 -2.28 15.94
CA ARG A 56 4.64 -1.06 16.44
C ARG A 56 4.73 -0.02 15.34
N LYS A 57 4.59 1.24 15.73
CA LYS A 57 4.86 2.37 14.84
C LYS A 57 6.38 2.42 14.59
N PRO A 58 6.85 2.64 13.35
CA PRO A 58 8.25 2.94 13.11
C PRO A 58 8.70 4.16 13.92
N ASP A 59 9.96 4.16 14.35
CA ASP A 59 10.53 5.30 15.04
C ASP A 59 10.45 6.57 14.18
N ALA A 60 10.44 7.73 14.84
CA ALA A 60 10.48 9.00 14.11
C ALA A 60 11.76 9.06 13.25
N ARG A 61 11.64 9.59 12.03
CA ARG A 61 12.81 9.81 11.17
C ARG A 61 13.85 10.65 11.93
N ASP A 62 15.11 10.24 11.85
CA ASP A 62 16.22 11.06 12.32
C ASP A 62 16.19 12.41 11.59
N LYS A 63 16.18 13.50 12.37
CA LYS A 63 16.13 14.87 11.87
C LYS A 63 17.53 15.46 11.69
N HIS A 64 18.55 14.64 11.44
CA HIS A 64 19.89 15.11 11.09
C HIS A 64 19.83 16.04 9.88
N THR A 65 19.83 17.33 10.16
CA THR A 65 19.77 18.41 9.18
C THR A 65 21.19 18.92 8.99
N ILE A 66 21.72 18.78 7.77
CA ILE A 66 23.02 19.31 7.40
C ILE A 66 22.78 20.60 6.63
N VAL A 67 23.30 21.72 7.14
CA VAL A 67 23.24 23.01 6.46
C VAL A 67 24.48 23.16 5.59
N LEU A 68 24.28 23.15 4.28
CA LEU A 68 25.36 23.38 3.30
C LEU A 68 25.60 24.88 3.16
N LYS A 69 26.87 25.29 3.13
CA LYS A 69 27.28 26.70 3.06
C LYS A 69 28.08 26.97 1.79
N GLY A 70 28.11 28.22 1.35
CA GLY A 70 28.90 28.68 0.20
C GLY A 70 28.05 28.95 -1.03
N SER A 71 28.68 28.92 -2.21
CA SER A 71 27.99 29.15 -3.48
C SER A 71 27.06 27.97 -3.82
N ALA A 72 26.12 28.20 -4.75
CA ALA A 72 25.24 27.13 -5.26
C ALA A 72 26.03 25.93 -5.81
N SER A 73 27.17 26.19 -6.47
CA SER A 73 28.02 25.13 -7.04
C SER A 73 28.68 24.29 -5.95
N ASP A 74 29.16 24.92 -4.88
CA ASP A 74 29.83 24.22 -3.79
C ASP A 74 28.85 23.39 -2.97
N SER A 75 27.67 23.96 -2.67
CA SER A 75 26.59 23.23 -2.00
C SER A 75 26.10 22.04 -2.82
N ALA A 76 25.96 22.17 -4.15
CA ALA A 76 25.56 21.04 -5.00
C ALA A 76 26.61 19.92 -5.01
N ARG A 77 27.92 20.26 -5.05
CA ARG A 77 29.00 19.26 -4.95
C ARG A 77 28.99 18.55 -3.61
N GLU A 78 28.77 19.27 -2.52
CA GLU A 78 28.70 18.70 -1.18
C GLU A 78 27.48 17.79 -1.00
N LEU A 79 26.30 18.22 -1.48
CA LEU A 79 25.09 17.41 -1.49
C LEU A 79 25.30 16.09 -2.25
N MET A 80 25.91 16.16 -3.44
CA MET A 80 26.19 14.95 -4.24
C MET A 80 27.13 13.98 -3.51
N LYS A 81 28.13 14.45 -2.76
CA LYS A 81 28.97 13.59 -1.93
C LYS A 81 28.16 12.90 -0.83
N ILE A 82 27.33 13.66 -0.12
CA ILE A 82 26.46 13.13 0.95
C ILE A 82 25.50 12.08 0.39
N LEU A 83 24.84 12.35 -0.74
CA LEU A 83 23.91 11.40 -1.34
C LEU A 83 24.61 10.12 -1.81
N LYS A 84 25.78 10.21 -2.46
CA LYS A 84 26.56 9.03 -2.85
C LYS A 84 26.94 8.17 -1.66
N SER A 85 27.42 8.78 -0.56
CA SER A 85 27.76 8.02 0.66
C SER A 85 26.58 7.31 1.30
N ARG A 86 25.34 7.75 1.04
CA ARG A 86 24.11 7.11 1.55
C ARG A 86 23.50 6.11 0.58
N LEU A 87 23.84 6.20 -0.70
CA LEU A 87 23.41 5.27 -1.76
C LEU A 87 24.31 4.03 -1.86
N GLU A 88 25.56 4.10 -1.38
CA GLU A 88 26.48 2.94 -1.33
C GLU A 88 26.32 2.07 -0.06
N LEU A 89 25.08 1.92 0.40
CA LEU A 89 24.65 0.81 1.26
C LEU A 89 23.94 -0.24 0.43
#